data_AF-A0A7K6X1N7-F1
#
_entry.id   AF-A0A7K6X1N7-F1
#
_cell.length_a   1.000
_cell.length_b   1.000
_cell.length_c   1.000
_cell.angle_alpha   90.00
_cell.angle_beta   90.00
_cell.angle_gamma   90.00
#
_symmetry.space_group_name_H-M   'P 1'
#
loop_
_entity.id
_entity.type
_entity.pdbx_description
1 polymer ?
#
loop_
_entity_poly.entity_id
_entity_poly.type
_entity_poly.pdbx_seq_one_letter_code
_entity_poly.pdbx_strand_id
1 'polypeptide(L)'
;LYLFVVQAWQDAGLVLSTTSNEACKLFDAALTQYATWANNESLGGIEECLSKLRAADPNFTMGHVIANGLELIGTGSSVRLNKELDSAMRTMMTLSKSQSLTEREKLHVSALDMFASGQLPKACDLWEQILQSHPTDLLALKFSQDTYFYLGYHTQMRDSVARVYPFWTPDVPLSSYVKGYYSFGLVETNFFDHAEELAREALAIDQSDAWSVHTIAHVNEMKAEVKKGLEFMKETETNWKNSDMLACHNYWHWALYFIEKGEYEAALTIYDNHIAPLCLSSGSMLDIVDNCSMLYRLHLEGVKLGDRWNNILKLTKKHTKDHILLFNDVHILMSSLGAKDHKTTDELLTTLQELAK
;
A
#
# COMPACT_ATOMS: atom_id res chain seq x y z
N LEU A 1 1.07 -16.57 14.87
CA LEU A 1 1.59 -15.21 15.16
C LEU A 1 1.78 -15.05 16.65
N TYR A 2 2.94 -14.58 17.09
CA TYR A 2 3.15 -14.14 18.46
C TYR A 2 2.67 -12.69 18.55
N LEU A 3 1.42 -12.49 18.99
CA LEU A 3 0.81 -11.18 19.01
C LEU A 3 1.14 -10.43 20.29
N PHE A 4 1.50 -9.15 20.15
CA PHE A 4 1.97 -8.33 21.26
C PHE A 4 0.83 -7.97 22.22
N VAL A 5 1.02 -8.32 23.49
CA VAL A 5 0.21 -7.83 24.63
C VAL A 5 0.71 -6.46 25.10
N VAL A 6 0.01 -5.80 26.03
CA VAL A 6 0.40 -4.49 26.58
C VAL A 6 1.86 -4.48 27.03
N GLN A 7 2.28 -5.50 27.79
CA GLN A 7 3.66 -5.57 28.29
C GLN A 7 4.69 -5.68 27.17
N ALA A 8 4.40 -6.45 26.11
CA ALA A 8 5.32 -6.61 24.99
C ALA A 8 5.53 -5.30 24.21
N TRP A 9 4.47 -4.51 24.02
CA TRP A 9 4.56 -3.16 23.44
C TRP A 9 5.40 -2.21 24.30
N GLN A 10 5.28 -2.30 25.63
CA GLN A 10 6.10 -1.51 26.56
C GLN A 10 7.57 -1.92 26.53
N ASP A 11 7.84 -3.23 26.56
CA ASP A 11 9.20 -3.79 26.51
C ASP A 11 9.92 -3.43 25.19
N ALA A 12 9.15 -3.30 24.10
CA ALA A 12 9.65 -2.82 22.81
C ALA A 12 9.87 -1.29 22.74
N GLY A 13 9.59 -0.54 23.82
CA GLY A 13 9.68 0.92 23.85
C GLY A 13 8.56 1.63 23.09
N LEU A 14 7.51 0.90 22.71
CA LEU A 14 6.40 1.35 21.86
C LEU A 14 5.10 1.35 22.68
N VAL A 15 5.09 2.06 23.81
CA VAL A 15 3.96 2.13 24.76
C VAL A 15 2.67 2.62 24.08
N LEU A 16 1.58 1.89 24.29
CA LEU A 16 0.21 2.22 23.83
C LEU A 16 -0.66 2.70 25.00
N SER A 17 -1.59 3.62 24.76
CA SER A 17 -2.47 4.18 25.79
C SER A 17 -3.56 3.23 26.29
N THR A 18 -3.80 2.11 25.60
CA THR A 18 -4.78 1.10 26.01
C THR A 18 -4.24 0.18 27.11
N THR A 19 -5.13 -0.27 27.99
CA THR A 19 -4.86 -1.33 28.98
C THR A 19 -5.39 -2.70 28.52
N SER A 20 -6.03 -2.76 27.35
CA SER A 20 -6.63 -3.98 26.81
C SER A 20 -5.58 -4.81 26.06
N ASN A 21 -5.22 -5.95 26.66
CA ASN A 21 -4.37 -6.94 25.98
C ASN A 21 -4.96 -7.43 24.65
N GLU A 22 -6.29 -7.50 24.57
CA GLU A 22 -6.96 -7.91 23.33
C GLU A 22 -6.82 -6.84 22.25
N ALA A 23 -6.99 -5.56 22.60
CA ALA A 23 -6.77 -4.47 21.66
C ALA A 23 -5.31 -4.42 21.17
N CYS A 24 -4.34 -4.60 22.05
CA CYS A 24 -2.93 -4.66 21.64
C CYS A 24 -2.64 -5.79 20.64
N LYS A 25 -3.20 -6.99 20.86
CA LYS A 25 -3.01 -8.13 19.96
C LYS A 25 -3.66 -7.89 18.59
N LEU A 26 -4.87 -7.33 18.58
CA LEU A 26 -5.59 -7.05 17.34
C LEU A 26 -4.95 -5.89 16.55
N PHE A 27 -4.39 -4.89 17.25
CA PHE A 27 -3.59 -3.84 16.63
C PHE A 27 -2.33 -4.40 15.98
N ASP A 28 -1.59 -5.25 16.70
CA ASP A 28 -0.41 -5.94 16.17
C ASP A 28 -0.74 -6.86 14.99
N ALA A 29 -1.88 -7.56 15.04
CA ALA A 29 -2.36 -8.38 13.93
C ALA A 29 -2.72 -7.56 12.69
N ALA A 30 -3.39 -6.41 12.85
CA ALA A 30 -3.72 -5.51 11.74
C ALA A 30 -2.44 -4.89 11.14
N LEU A 31 -1.52 -4.43 11.99
CA LEU A 31 -0.23 -3.88 11.58
C LEU A 31 0.62 -4.92 10.84
N THR A 32 0.65 -6.16 11.32
CA THR A 32 1.38 -7.25 10.66
C THR A 32 0.81 -7.51 9.27
N GLN A 33 -0.51 -7.68 9.13
CA GLN A 33 -1.14 -7.92 7.83
C GLN A 33 -0.92 -6.78 6.84
N TYR A 34 -0.95 -5.52 7.32
CA TYR A 34 -0.61 -4.35 6.50
C TYR A 34 0.86 -4.33 6.10
N ALA A 35 1.78 -4.61 7.02
CA ALA A 35 3.21 -4.65 6.74
C ALA A 35 3.54 -5.72 5.68
N THR A 36 2.99 -6.92 5.85
CA THR A 36 3.24 -8.06 4.97
C THR A 36 2.40 -8.05 3.70
N TRP A 37 1.43 -7.14 3.58
CA TRP A 37 0.47 -7.09 2.46
C TRP A 37 -0.24 -8.43 2.21
N ALA A 38 -0.58 -9.10 3.29
CA ALA A 38 -1.21 -10.41 3.26
C ALA A 38 -2.23 -10.53 4.37
N ASN A 39 -3.49 -10.78 3.99
CA ASN A 39 -4.52 -11.13 4.96
C ASN A 39 -4.27 -12.49 5.59
N ASN A 40 -4.58 -12.59 6.88
CA ASN A 40 -4.60 -13.85 7.60
C ASN A 40 -6.04 -14.37 7.69
N GLU A 41 -6.35 -15.42 6.93
CA GLU A 41 -7.68 -16.02 6.88
C GLU A 41 -8.18 -16.47 8.26
N SER A 42 -7.29 -16.96 9.14
CA SER A 42 -7.67 -17.41 10.48
C SER A 42 -8.12 -16.27 11.41
N LEU A 43 -7.73 -15.04 11.09
CA LEU A 43 -8.13 -13.83 11.82
C LEU A 43 -9.31 -13.10 11.17
N GLY A 44 -9.69 -13.51 9.95
CA GLY A 44 -10.71 -12.86 9.12
C GLY A 44 -10.18 -11.68 8.30
N GLY A 45 -8.86 -11.57 8.12
CA GLY A 45 -8.23 -10.45 7.42
C GLY A 45 -8.15 -9.17 8.27
N ILE A 46 -7.64 -8.11 7.64
CA ILE A 46 -7.40 -6.82 8.28
C ILE A 46 -8.71 -6.14 8.70
N GLU A 47 -9.76 -6.21 7.88
CA GLU A 47 -11.05 -5.58 8.18
C GLU A 47 -11.69 -6.15 9.44
N GLU A 48 -11.73 -7.47 9.57
CA GLU A 48 -12.27 -8.14 10.76
C GLU A 48 -11.40 -7.87 11.99
N CYS A 49 -10.07 -7.78 11.83
CA CYS A 49 -9.16 -7.39 12.91
C CYS A 49 -9.47 -5.97 13.41
N LEU A 50 -9.68 -5.00 12.50
CA LEU A 50 -10.03 -3.62 12.86
C LEU A 50 -11.41 -3.52 13.52
N SER A 51 -12.39 -4.31 13.04
CA SER A 51 -13.72 -4.41 13.64
C SER A 51 -13.64 -4.92 15.09
N LYS A 52 -12.94 -6.04 15.30
CA LYS A 52 -12.70 -6.60 16.64
C LYS A 52 -11.89 -5.66 17.52
N LEU A 53 -10.89 -4.97 16.97
CA LEU A 53 -10.06 -4.00 17.69
C LEU A 53 -10.92 -2.89 18.28
N ARG A 54 -11.81 -2.32 17.46
CA ARG A 54 -12.75 -1.28 17.88
C ARG A 54 -13.74 -1.79 18.94
N ALA A 55 -14.17 -3.05 18.85
CA ALA A 55 -15.03 -3.65 19.87
C ALA A 55 -14.29 -3.92 21.19
N ALA A 56 -13.01 -4.29 21.13
CA ALA A 56 -12.18 -4.62 22.29
C ALA A 56 -11.79 -3.37 23.11
N ASP A 57 -11.55 -2.23 22.45
CA ASP A 57 -11.36 -0.94 23.12
C ASP A 57 -11.80 0.23 22.20
N PRO A 58 -13.05 0.70 22.34
CA PRO A 58 -13.58 1.79 21.51
C PRO A 58 -12.86 3.13 21.68
N ASN A 59 -12.11 3.33 22.77
CA ASN A 59 -11.43 4.58 23.09
C ASN A 59 -9.92 4.54 22.79
N PHE A 60 -9.41 3.41 22.30
CA PHE A 60 -8.01 3.22 21.99
C PHE A 60 -7.59 4.05 20.78
N THR A 61 -6.89 5.17 21.02
CA THR A 61 -6.55 6.14 19.96
C THR A 61 -5.77 5.50 18.82
N MET A 62 -4.75 4.69 19.09
CA MET A 62 -3.97 4.06 18.01
C MET A 62 -4.79 3.05 17.20
N GLY A 63 -5.83 2.45 17.78
CA GLY A 63 -6.80 1.65 17.03
C GLY A 63 -7.57 2.47 15.98
N HIS A 64 -7.94 3.72 16.32
CA HIS A 64 -8.51 4.66 15.34
C HIS A 64 -7.48 5.16 14.34
N VAL A 65 -6.22 5.37 14.76
CA VAL A 65 -5.12 5.77 13.87
C VAL A 65 -4.92 4.73 12.77
N ILE A 66 -4.75 3.45 13.12
CA ILE A 66 -4.52 2.43 12.08
C ILE A 66 -5.74 2.25 11.18
N ALA A 67 -6.96 2.24 11.74
CA ALA A 67 -8.19 2.10 10.95
C ALA A 67 -8.38 3.26 9.94
N ASN A 68 -8.29 4.50 10.42
CA ASN A 68 -8.44 5.67 9.56
C ASN A 68 -7.27 5.83 8.59
N GLY A 69 -6.06 5.51 9.04
CA GLY A 69 -4.84 5.59 8.23
C GLY A 69 -4.87 4.63 7.05
N LEU A 70 -5.31 3.39 7.24
CA LEU A 70 -5.43 2.42 6.15
C LEU A 70 -6.45 2.85 5.09
N GLU A 71 -7.59 3.41 5.50
CA GLU A 71 -8.59 3.96 4.56
C GLU A 71 -8.00 5.12 3.73
N LEU A 72 -7.26 6.02 4.39
CA LEU A 72 -6.62 7.16 3.74
C LEU A 72 -5.49 6.74 2.79
N ILE A 73 -4.59 5.86 3.25
CA ILE A 73 -3.49 5.30 2.46
C ILE A 73 -4.02 4.49 1.27
N GLY A 74 -5.18 3.85 1.39
CA GLY A 74 -5.81 3.15 0.27
C GLY A 74 -6.13 4.05 -0.94
N THR A 75 -6.21 5.38 -0.77
CA THR A 75 -6.47 6.40 -1.81
C THR A 75 -7.73 6.16 -2.65
N GLY A 76 -8.63 5.26 -2.20
CA GLY A 76 -9.95 5.03 -2.77
C GLY A 76 -11.07 5.79 -2.07
N SER A 77 -10.74 6.52 -0.99
CA SER A 77 -11.69 7.31 -0.21
C SER A 77 -11.01 8.54 0.39
N SER A 78 -11.80 9.57 0.71
CA SER A 78 -11.31 10.80 1.34
C SER A 78 -12.35 11.43 2.26
N VAL A 79 -11.88 12.19 3.26
CA VAL A 79 -12.77 12.94 4.18
C VAL A 79 -13.66 13.96 3.47
N ARG A 80 -13.29 14.39 2.25
CA ARG A 80 -14.08 15.34 1.46
C ARG A 80 -15.39 14.73 0.95
N LEU A 81 -15.38 13.45 0.60
CA LEU A 81 -16.51 12.77 -0.03
C LEU A 81 -17.16 11.70 0.86
N ASN A 82 -16.39 11.09 1.76
CA ASN A 82 -16.84 10.06 2.67
C ASN A 82 -17.12 10.66 4.06
N LYS A 83 -18.41 10.77 4.41
CA LYS A 83 -18.86 11.37 5.68
C LYS A 83 -18.55 10.48 6.87
N GLU A 84 -18.57 9.17 6.67
CA GLU A 84 -18.23 8.18 7.69
C GLU A 84 -16.74 8.29 8.06
N LEU A 85 -15.85 8.45 7.07
CA LEU A 85 -14.43 8.70 7.29
C LEU A 85 -14.16 10.06 7.95
N ASP A 86 -14.82 11.15 7.52
CA ASP A 86 -14.73 12.46 8.20
C ASP A 86 -15.17 12.35 9.68
N SER A 87 -16.27 11.63 9.95
CA SER A 87 -16.74 11.39 11.32
C SER A 87 -15.75 10.56 12.14
N ALA A 88 -15.14 9.52 11.55
CA ALA A 88 -14.13 8.69 12.19
C ALA A 88 -12.87 9.50 12.53
N MET A 89 -12.42 10.38 11.63
CA MET A 89 -11.31 11.31 11.87
C MET A 89 -11.63 12.29 13.02
N ARG A 90 -12.83 12.88 13.03
CA ARG A 90 -13.26 13.75 14.16
C ARG A 90 -13.31 13.02 15.49
N THR A 91 -13.73 11.75 15.47
CA THR A 91 -13.75 10.90 16.67
C THR A 91 -12.34 10.68 17.20
N MET A 92 -11.40 10.29 16.34
CA MET A 92 -9.97 10.16 16.68
C MET A 92 -9.40 11.46 17.27
N MET A 93 -9.69 12.61 16.64
CA MET A 93 -9.23 13.93 17.10
C MET A 93 -9.86 14.36 18.44
N THR A 94 -11.06 13.87 18.76
CA THR A 94 -11.71 14.13 20.04
C THR A 94 -11.11 13.26 21.13
N LEU A 95 -10.94 11.95 20.85
CA LEU A 95 -10.35 10.98 21.76
C LEU A 95 -8.91 11.36 22.15
N SER A 96 -8.12 11.87 21.21
CA SER A 96 -6.74 12.28 21.46
C SER A 96 -6.62 13.47 22.42
N LYS A 97 -7.66 14.30 22.52
CA LYS A 97 -7.75 15.44 23.45
C LYS A 97 -8.32 15.04 24.81
N SER A 98 -9.11 13.97 24.87
CA SER A 98 -9.78 13.54 26.10
C SER A 98 -8.98 12.56 26.95
N GLN A 99 -7.85 12.04 26.45
CA GLN A 99 -7.03 11.06 27.16
C GLN A 99 -5.56 11.48 27.21
N SER A 100 -4.81 10.92 28.16
CA SER A 100 -3.35 11.10 28.21
C SER A 100 -2.71 10.18 27.18
N LEU A 101 -2.09 10.78 26.16
CA LEU A 101 -1.35 10.07 25.11
C LEU A 101 0.14 10.30 25.26
N THR A 102 0.93 9.31 24.85
CA THR A 102 2.36 9.49 24.63
C THR A 102 2.62 10.49 23.49
N GLU A 103 3.81 11.07 23.44
CA GLU A 103 4.15 11.99 22.35
C GLU A 103 4.10 11.31 20.98
N ARG A 104 4.54 10.05 20.91
CA ARG A 104 4.46 9.19 19.73
C ARG A 104 3.02 9.05 19.20
N GLU A 105 2.07 8.75 20.07
CA GLU A 105 0.66 8.61 19.68
C GLU A 105 0.06 9.95 19.21
N LYS A 106 0.43 11.08 19.84
CA LYS A 106 0.01 12.41 19.38
C LYS A 106 0.57 12.74 18.01
N LEU A 107 1.81 12.36 17.72
CA LEU A 107 2.42 12.57 16.41
C LEU A 107 1.71 11.76 15.33
N HIS A 108 1.31 10.50 15.59
CA HIS A 108 0.51 9.71 14.65
C HIS A 108 -0.84 10.36 14.34
N VAL A 109 -1.57 10.81 15.38
CA VAL A 109 -2.84 11.53 15.22
C VAL A 109 -2.64 12.78 14.37
N SER A 110 -1.61 13.56 14.67
CA SER A 110 -1.30 14.80 13.94
C SER A 110 -0.92 14.52 12.48
N ALA A 111 -0.16 13.46 12.23
CA ALA A 111 0.25 13.06 10.89
C ALA A 111 -0.96 12.69 10.04
N LEU A 112 -1.92 11.92 10.58
CA LEU A 112 -3.14 11.59 9.87
C LEU A 112 -4.05 12.80 9.62
N ASP A 113 -4.10 13.76 10.55
CA ASP A 113 -4.83 15.02 10.32
C ASP A 113 -4.23 15.81 9.14
N MET A 114 -2.89 15.87 9.06
CA MET A 114 -2.19 16.47 7.92
C MET A 114 -2.46 15.70 6.63
N PHE A 115 -2.42 14.36 6.66
CA PHE A 115 -2.70 13.52 5.50
C PHE A 115 -4.13 13.75 4.98
N ALA A 116 -5.14 13.66 5.87
CA ALA A 116 -6.54 13.84 5.52
C ALA A 116 -6.84 15.24 4.95
N SER A 117 -6.04 16.24 5.35
CA SER A 117 -6.12 17.62 4.83
C SER A 117 -5.33 17.84 3.54
N GLY A 118 -4.77 16.78 2.92
CA GLY A 118 -3.96 16.86 1.70
C GLY A 118 -2.54 17.38 1.91
N GLN A 119 -2.09 17.58 3.15
CA GLN A 119 -0.74 18.05 3.48
C GLN A 119 0.23 16.88 3.64
N LEU A 120 0.33 16.04 2.61
CA LEU A 120 1.10 14.79 2.62
C LEU A 120 2.57 14.98 3.05
N PRO A 121 3.32 16.00 2.59
CA PRO A 121 4.70 16.20 3.05
C PRO A 121 4.80 16.45 4.57
N LYS A 122 3.84 17.17 5.15
CA LYS A 122 3.81 17.42 6.60
C LYS A 122 3.46 16.18 7.39
N ALA A 123 2.62 15.30 6.83
CA ALA A 123 2.34 14.00 7.43
C ALA A 123 3.63 13.16 7.53
N CYS A 124 4.41 13.11 6.45
CA CYS A 124 5.74 12.49 6.45
C CYS A 124 6.66 13.11 7.52
N ASP A 125 6.77 14.44 7.59
CA ASP A 125 7.63 15.11 8.58
C ASP A 125 7.28 14.70 10.04
N LEU A 126 6.00 14.45 10.32
CA LEU A 126 5.52 14.02 11.64
C LEU A 126 5.82 12.53 11.90
N TRP A 127 5.65 11.65 10.92
CA TRP A 127 6.08 10.25 11.04
C TRP A 127 7.61 10.12 11.16
N GLU A 128 8.38 10.94 10.45
CA GLU A 128 9.84 10.99 10.57
C GLU A 128 10.29 11.44 11.96
N GLN A 129 9.57 12.37 12.61
CA GLN A 129 9.83 12.72 14.01
C GLN A 129 9.61 11.54 14.97
N ILE A 130 8.63 10.67 14.68
CA ILE A 130 8.46 9.42 15.43
C ILE A 130 9.69 8.54 15.22
N LEU A 131 10.10 8.30 13.98
CA LEU A 131 11.22 7.42 13.63
C LEU A 131 12.57 7.88 14.20
N GLN A 132 12.76 9.18 14.44
CA GLN A 132 13.95 9.70 15.12
C GLN A 132 14.05 9.24 16.58
N SER A 133 12.93 9.07 17.26
CA SER A 133 12.87 8.68 18.68
C SER A 133 12.50 7.22 18.91
N HIS A 134 11.80 6.61 17.95
CA HIS A 134 11.28 5.25 17.97
C HIS A 134 11.55 4.60 16.59
N PRO A 135 12.82 4.24 16.29
CA PRO A 135 13.21 3.76 14.96
C PRO A 135 12.55 2.42 14.57
N THR A 136 12.01 1.69 15.54
CA THR A 136 11.27 0.43 15.35
C THR A 136 9.75 0.62 15.26
N ASP A 137 9.24 1.86 15.15
CA ASP A 137 7.81 2.10 14.92
C ASP A 137 7.43 1.76 13.47
N LEU A 138 6.95 0.53 13.26
CA LEU A 138 6.61 0.03 11.93
C LEU A 138 5.48 0.81 11.25
N LEU A 139 4.50 1.30 12.02
CA LEU A 139 3.36 2.02 11.47
C LEU A 139 3.81 3.36 10.91
N ALA A 140 4.66 4.09 11.66
CA ALA A 140 5.23 5.35 11.19
C ALA A 140 6.12 5.13 9.96
N LEU A 141 6.94 4.08 9.97
CA LEU A 141 7.79 3.71 8.84
C LEU A 141 6.95 3.40 7.59
N LYS A 142 5.85 2.67 7.74
CA LYS A 142 5.01 2.33 6.59
C LYS A 142 4.17 3.45 6.05
N PHE A 143 3.51 4.20 6.91
CA PHE A 143 2.74 5.34 6.45
C PHE A 143 3.63 6.40 5.79
N SER A 144 4.84 6.64 6.31
CA SER A 144 5.80 7.53 5.64
C SER A 144 6.27 6.99 4.29
N GLN A 145 6.65 5.70 4.22
CA GLN A 145 7.07 5.05 2.98
C GLN A 145 5.99 5.15 1.87
N ASP A 146 4.76 4.73 2.17
CA ASP A 146 3.65 4.76 1.20
C ASP A 146 3.33 6.20 0.77
N THR A 147 3.40 7.16 1.70
CA THR A 147 3.17 8.58 1.37
C THR A 147 4.29 9.15 0.51
N TYR A 148 5.55 8.79 0.76
CA TYR A 148 6.67 9.19 -0.11
C TYR A 148 6.54 8.61 -1.51
N PHE A 149 6.04 7.38 -1.63
CA PHE A 149 5.73 6.76 -2.92
C PHE A 149 4.69 7.61 -3.69
N TYR A 150 3.59 8.02 -3.04
CA TYR A 150 2.58 8.89 -3.67
C TYR A 150 3.10 10.26 -4.09
N LEU A 151 4.08 10.80 -3.36
CA LEU A 151 4.71 12.08 -3.65
C LEU A 151 5.81 12.00 -4.73
N GLY A 152 6.22 10.79 -5.14
CA GLY A 152 7.39 10.59 -6.01
C GLY A 152 8.71 10.96 -5.33
N TYR A 153 8.76 10.91 -3.99
CA TYR A 153 9.93 11.29 -3.19
C TYR A 153 10.84 10.08 -2.95
N HIS A 154 11.34 9.47 -4.04
CA HIS A 154 12.07 8.19 -4.00
C HIS A 154 13.31 8.22 -3.10
N THR A 155 14.05 9.35 -3.06
CA THR A 155 15.23 9.50 -2.18
C THR A 155 14.82 9.47 -0.71
N GLN A 156 13.76 10.19 -0.34
CA GLN A 156 13.23 10.23 1.02
C GLN A 156 12.68 8.87 1.44
N MET A 157 11.95 8.19 0.54
CA MET A 157 11.46 6.82 0.75
C MET A 157 12.61 5.87 1.11
N ARG A 158 13.68 5.84 0.31
CA ARG A 158 14.87 5.03 0.60
C ARG A 158 15.53 5.45 1.91
N ASP A 159 15.82 6.74 2.07
CA ASP A 159 16.63 7.24 3.18
C ASP A 159 15.90 7.14 4.52
N SER A 160 14.57 7.19 4.52
CA SER A 160 13.74 6.92 5.72
C SER A 160 14.00 5.52 6.26
N VAL A 161 13.85 4.50 5.41
CA VAL A 161 14.12 3.12 5.81
C VAL A 161 15.59 2.93 6.16
N ALA A 162 16.52 3.47 5.35
CA ALA A 162 17.95 3.35 5.59
C ALA A 162 18.39 3.92 6.95
N ARG A 163 17.80 5.04 7.40
CA ARG A 163 18.10 5.66 8.70
C ARG A 163 17.76 4.76 9.87
N VAL A 164 16.63 4.05 9.79
CA VAL A 164 16.16 3.19 10.89
C VAL A 164 16.65 1.75 10.76
N TYR A 165 17.05 1.31 9.57
CA TYR A 165 17.44 -0.07 9.28
C TYR A 165 18.41 -0.70 10.29
N PRO A 166 19.45 -0.02 10.81
CA PRO A 166 20.35 -0.59 11.82
C PRO A 166 19.67 -0.98 13.16
N PHE A 167 18.47 -0.46 13.45
CA PHE A 167 17.69 -0.79 14.63
C PHE A 167 16.77 -2.00 14.42
N TRP A 168 16.61 -2.47 13.18
CA TRP A 168 15.79 -3.64 12.83
C TRP A 168 16.66 -4.91 12.82
N THR A 169 17.13 -5.29 14.00
CA THR A 169 17.91 -6.53 14.19
C THR A 169 17.04 -7.78 13.96
N PRO A 170 17.63 -8.96 13.70
CA PRO A 170 16.87 -10.18 13.40
C PRO A 170 15.86 -10.62 14.48
N ASP A 171 16.05 -10.20 15.73
CA ASP A 171 15.15 -10.46 16.85
C ASP A 171 13.94 -9.50 16.90
N VAL A 172 14.00 -8.37 16.19
CA VAL A 172 12.85 -7.47 16.03
C VAL A 172 11.86 -8.10 15.04
N PRO A 173 10.58 -8.28 15.41
CA PRO A 173 9.57 -8.82 14.51
C PRO A 173 9.49 -8.03 13.19
N LEU A 174 9.26 -8.74 12.08
CA LEU A 174 9.13 -8.16 10.74
C LEU A 174 10.40 -7.46 10.21
N SER A 175 11.56 -7.64 10.84
CA SER A 175 12.85 -7.11 10.36
C SER A 175 13.19 -7.56 8.93
N SER A 176 12.81 -8.79 8.53
CA SER A 176 12.95 -9.26 7.15
C SER A 176 12.13 -8.42 6.16
N TYR A 177 10.92 -8.02 6.52
CA TYR A 177 10.09 -7.16 5.68
C TYR A 177 10.65 -5.73 5.60
N VAL A 178 11.23 -5.21 6.69
CA VAL A 178 11.93 -3.91 6.65
C VAL A 178 13.14 -3.94 5.72
N LYS A 179 13.85 -5.07 5.65
CA LYS A 179 14.86 -5.29 4.60
C LYS A 179 14.24 -5.25 3.20
N GLY A 180 13.08 -5.88 3.00
CA GLY A 180 12.30 -5.78 1.76
C GLY A 180 11.94 -4.34 1.38
N TYR A 181 11.53 -3.50 2.33
CA TYR A 181 11.22 -2.09 2.08
C TYR A 181 12.47 -1.28 1.70
N TYR A 182 13.59 -1.56 2.36
CA TYR A 182 14.84 -0.89 2.02
C TYR A 182 15.31 -1.27 0.62
N SER A 183 15.24 -2.56 0.31
CA SER A 183 15.46 -3.11 -1.03
C SER A 183 14.60 -2.40 -2.09
N PHE A 184 13.31 -2.20 -1.81
CA PHE A 184 12.43 -1.46 -2.72
C PHE A 184 12.88 0.01 -2.92
N GLY A 185 13.24 0.70 -1.84
CA GLY A 185 13.81 2.06 -1.93
C GLY A 185 15.11 2.13 -2.75
N LEU A 186 15.92 1.07 -2.73
CA LEU A 186 17.15 0.97 -3.53
C LEU A 186 16.85 0.82 -5.03
N VAL A 187 15.90 -0.03 -5.43
CA VAL A 187 15.53 -0.17 -6.85
C VAL A 187 14.93 1.12 -7.40
N GLU A 188 14.08 1.80 -6.63
CA GLU A 188 13.47 3.09 -6.97
C GLU A 188 14.48 4.25 -7.06
N THR A 189 15.72 4.02 -6.62
CA THR A 189 16.82 4.98 -6.72
C THR A 189 18.00 4.45 -7.54
N ASN A 190 17.75 3.43 -8.37
CA ASN A 190 18.69 2.85 -9.34
C ASN A 190 19.87 2.04 -8.75
N PHE A 191 19.79 1.59 -7.50
CA PHE A 191 20.79 0.70 -6.88
C PHE A 191 20.42 -0.77 -7.07
N PHE A 192 20.25 -1.19 -8.33
CA PHE A 192 19.62 -2.46 -8.70
C PHE A 192 20.31 -3.71 -8.11
N ASP A 193 21.64 -3.78 -8.19
CA ASP A 193 22.36 -4.97 -7.73
C ASP A 193 22.26 -5.13 -6.20
N HIS A 194 22.30 -4.02 -5.45
CA HIS A 194 22.16 -4.05 -4.00
C HIS A 194 20.71 -4.30 -3.57
N ALA A 195 19.74 -3.77 -4.32
CA ALA A 195 18.32 -4.09 -4.12
C ALA A 195 18.08 -5.61 -4.29
N GLU A 196 18.59 -6.21 -5.38
CA GLU A 196 18.43 -7.65 -5.60
C GLU A 196 19.07 -8.49 -4.50
N GLU A 197 20.27 -8.12 -4.03
CA GLU A 197 20.95 -8.77 -2.92
C GLU A 197 20.09 -8.78 -1.65
N LEU A 198 19.62 -7.61 -1.20
CA LEU A 198 18.82 -7.49 0.01
C LEU A 198 17.45 -8.17 -0.10
N ALA A 199 16.77 -8.07 -1.25
CA ALA A 199 15.54 -8.80 -1.48
C ALA A 199 15.73 -10.31 -1.39
N ARG A 200 16.83 -10.85 -1.96
CA ARG A 200 17.14 -12.28 -1.87
C ARG A 200 17.44 -12.72 -0.44
N GLU A 201 18.13 -11.90 0.34
CA GLU A 201 18.32 -12.17 1.76
C GLU A 201 17.01 -12.17 2.56
N ALA A 202 16.07 -11.26 2.26
CA ALA A 202 14.75 -11.25 2.88
C ALA A 202 13.95 -12.50 2.52
N LEU A 203 13.95 -12.90 1.25
CA LEU A 203 13.29 -14.13 0.77
C LEU A 203 13.91 -15.41 1.32
N ALA A 204 15.19 -15.40 1.67
CA ALA A 204 15.84 -16.52 2.35
C ALA A 204 15.32 -16.72 3.79
N ILE A 205 14.77 -15.66 4.41
CA ILE A 205 14.13 -15.70 5.73
C ILE A 205 12.65 -16.08 5.59
N ASP A 206 11.93 -15.38 4.70
CA ASP A 206 10.52 -15.63 4.43
C ASP A 206 10.23 -15.57 2.92
N GLN A 207 10.00 -16.73 2.32
CA GLN A 207 9.74 -16.82 0.88
C GLN A 207 8.39 -16.21 0.47
N SER A 208 7.47 -16.00 1.42
CA SER A 208 6.16 -15.38 1.18
C SER A 208 6.18 -13.86 1.18
N ASP A 209 7.35 -13.24 1.41
CA ASP A 209 7.53 -11.79 1.35
C ASP A 209 7.33 -11.26 -0.09
N ALA A 210 6.08 -10.90 -0.39
CA ALA A 210 5.68 -10.37 -1.68
C ALA A 210 6.37 -9.04 -2.02
N TRP A 211 6.80 -8.24 -1.04
CA TRP A 211 7.56 -7.01 -1.27
C TRP A 211 8.94 -7.30 -1.87
N SER A 212 9.61 -8.32 -1.34
CA SER A 212 10.93 -8.71 -1.84
C SER A 212 10.84 -9.37 -3.22
N VAL A 213 9.77 -10.15 -3.47
CA VAL A 213 9.43 -10.62 -4.84
C VAL A 213 9.24 -9.44 -5.79
N HIS A 214 8.42 -8.47 -5.39
CA HIS A 214 8.14 -7.27 -6.16
C HIS A 214 9.41 -6.49 -6.50
N THR A 215 10.33 -6.34 -5.54
CA THR A 215 11.62 -5.69 -5.79
C THR A 215 12.43 -6.42 -6.85
N ILE A 216 12.53 -7.75 -6.78
CA ILE A 216 13.27 -8.54 -7.79
C ILE A 216 12.61 -8.43 -9.15
N ALA A 217 11.27 -8.36 -9.22
CA ALA A 217 10.55 -8.11 -10.46
C ALA A 217 10.96 -6.74 -11.07
N HIS A 218 10.91 -5.67 -10.28
CA HIS A 218 11.41 -4.36 -10.72
C HIS A 218 12.86 -4.39 -11.16
N VAL A 219 13.77 -5.05 -10.43
CA VAL A 219 15.18 -5.11 -10.81
C VAL A 219 15.36 -5.75 -12.19
N ASN A 220 14.69 -6.87 -12.45
CA ASN A 220 14.78 -7.53 -13.75
C ASN A 220 14.17 -6.68 -14.87
N GLU A 221 13.07 -5.96 -14.59
CA GLU A 221 12.47 -5.00 -15.53
C GLU A 221 13.45 -3.87 -15.86
N MET A 222 13.95 -3.18 -14.84
CA MET A 222 14.84 -2.01 -14.99
C MET A 222 16.18 -2.34 -15.65
N LYS A 223 16.66 -3.58 -15.50
CA LYS A 223 17.87 -4.09 -16.17
C LYS A 223 17.60 -4.73 -17.53
N ALA A 224 16.35 -4.75 -17.99
CA ALA A 224 15.90 -5.44 -19.20
C ALA A 224 16.28 -6.94 -19.22
N GLU A 225 16.32 -7.58 -18.05
CA GLU A 225 16.61 -9.01 -17.87
C GLU A 225 15.31 -9.85 -18.01
N VAL A 226 14.56 -9.64 -19.08
CA VAL A 226 13.20 -10.20 -19.30
C VAL A 226 13.13 -11.71 -19.06
N LYS A 227 14.11 -12.48 -19.57
CA LYS A 227 14.15 -13.93 -19.39
C LYS A 227 14.25 -14.32 -17.90
N LYS A 228 15.12 -13.66 -17.16
CA LYS A 228 15.34 -13.91 -15.73
C LYS A 228 14.10 -13.51 -14.92
N GLY A 229 13.45 -12.40 -15.28
CA GLY A 229 12.18 -11.98 -14.69
C GLY A 229 11.08 -13.02 -14.88
N LEU A 230 10.88 -13.52 -16.11
CA LEU A 230 9.89 -14.57 -16.40
C LEU A 230 10.14 -15.88 -15.63
N GLU A 231 11.40 -16.33 -15.58
CA GLU A 231 11.79 -17.52 -14.84
C GLU A 231 11.51 -17.33 -13.34
N PHE A 232 11.92 -16.20 -12.78
CA PHE A 232 11.71 -15.87 -11.37
C PHE A 232 10.24 -15.80 -10.97
N MET A 233 9.41 -15.08 -11.73
CA MET A 233 7.98 -14.94 -11.41
C MET A 233 7.26 -16.28 -11.46
N LYS A 234 7.61 -17.13 -12.44
CA LYS A 234 7.07 -18.47 -12.56
C LYS A 234 7.49 -19.40 -11.42
N GLU A 235 8.77 -19.38 -11.05
CA GLU A 235 9.31 -20.25 -10.00
C GLU A 235 8.78 -19.90 -8.60
N THR A 236 8.46 -18.63 -8.36
CA THR A 236 8.07 -18.13 -7.04
C THR A 236 6.57 -17.94 -6.87
N GLU A 237 5.75 -18.12 -7.92
CA GLU A 237 4.31 -17.83 -7.91
C GLU A 237 3.57 -18.40 -6.70
N THR A 238 3.85 -19.65 -6.32
CA THR A 238 3.18 -20.30 -5.18
C THR A 238 3.41 -19.62 -3.84
N ASN A 239 4.46 -18.81 -3.72
CA ASN A 239 4.86 -18.16 -2.49
C ASN A 239 4.12 -16.84 -2.26
N TRP A 240 3.78 -16.11 -3.33
CA TRP A 240 3.23 -14.75 -3.24
C TRP A 240 1.83 -14.59 -3.85
N LYS A 241 1.31 -15.57 -4.60
CA LYS A 241 -0.02 -15.44 -5.24
C LYS A 241 -1.19 -15.26 -4.27
N ASN A 242 -0.99 -15.62 -3.01
CA ASN A 242 -2.00 -15.47 -1.94
C ASN A 242 -1.79 -14.18 -1.12
N SER A 243 -0.78 -13.37 -1.43
CA SER A 243 -0.57 -12.04 -0.83
C SER A 243 -1.54 -11.07 -1.49
N ASP A 244 -2.79 -11.10 -1.04
CA ASP A 244 -3.94 -10.49 -1.68
C ASP A 244 -3.82 -8.98 -1.96
N MET A 245 -3.00 -8.25 -1.20
CA MET A 245 -2.77 -6.82 -1.44
C MET A 245 -1.70 -6.51 -2.51
N LEU A 246 -0.86 -7.48 -2.89
CA LEU A 246 0.22 -7.28 -3.88
C LEU A 246 0.24 -8.29 -5.03
N ALA A 247 -0.51 -9.39 -4.94
CA ALA A 247 -0.52 -10.45 -5.94
C ALA A 247 -0.92 -9.91 -7.32
N CYS A 248 -1.91 -9.02 -7.38
CA CYS A 248 -2.33 -8.36 -8.62
C CYS A 248 -1.16 -7.60 -9.27
N HIS A 249 -0.44 -6.81 -8.48
CA HIS A 249 0.71 -6.03 -8.93
C HIS A 249 1.90 -6.90 -9.37
N ASN A 250 2.15 -8.01 -8.67
CA ASN A 250 3.17 -8.97 -9.09
C ASN A 250 2.79 -9.67 -10.41
N TYR A 251 1.52 -10.03 -10.61
CA TYR A 251 1.05 -10.50 -11.91
C TYR A 251 1.13 -9.41 -13.00
N TRP A 252 0.94 -8.14 -12.64
CA TRP A 252 1.11 -7.01 -13.55
C TRP A 252 2.55 -6.93 -14.06
N HIS A 253 3.55 -7.00 -13.18
CA HIS A 253 4.98 -7.10 -13.57
C HIS A 253 5.27 -8.30 -14.45
N TRP A 254 4.70 -9.46 -14.12
CA TRP A 254 4.87 -10.66 -14.93
C TRP A 254 4.32 -10.47 -16.35
N ALA A 255 3.13 -9.87 -16.49
CA ALA A 255 2.55 -9.57 -17.79
C ALA A 255 3.40 -8.55 -18.58
N LEU A 256 4.04 -7.59 -17.93
CA LEU A 256 4.93 -6.64 -18.62
C LEU A 256 6.10 -7.30 -19.33
N TYR A 257 6.70 -8.35 -18.75
CA TYR A 257 7.77 -9.09 -19.43
C TYR A 257 7.30 -9.71 -20.76
N PHE A 258 6.05 -10.15 -20.84
CA PHE A 258 5.48 -10.65 -22.09
C PHE A 258 5.23 -9.52 -23.09
N ILE A 259 4.82 -8.34 -22.64
CA ILE A 259 4.69 -7.16 -23.50
C ILE A 259 6.05 -6.77 -24.10
N GLU A 260 7.09 -6.68 -23.28
CA GLU A 260 8.45 -6.33 -23.72
C GLU A 260 9.00 -7.33 -24.76
N LYS A 261 8.58 -8.60 -24.67
CA LYS A 261 8.94 -9.65 -25.62
C LYS A 261 8.08 -9.65 -26.90
N GLY A 262 7.01 -8.86 -26.95
CA GLY A 262 6.01 -8.89 -28.03
C GLY A 262 5.05 -10.08 -27.98
N GLU A 263 5.00 -10.81 -26.86
CA GLU A 263 4.12 -11.97 -26.64
C GLU A 263 2.78 -11.54 -26.03
N TYR A 264 2.06 -10.65 -26.72
CA TYR A 264 0.89 -9.95 -26.17
C TYR A 264 -0.27 -10.87 -25.76
N GLU A 265 -0.47 -12.02 -26.42
CA GLU A 265 -1.49 -13.00 -26.03
C GLU A 265 -1.19 -13.66 -24.67
N ALA A 266 0.11 -13.84 -24.34
CA ALA A 266 0.51 -14.34 -23.04
C ALA A 266 0.27 -13.29 -21.94
N ALA A 267 0.58 -12.02 -22.22
CA ALA A 267 0.24 -10.91 -21.34
C ALA A 267 -1.27 -10.81 -21.09
N LEU A 268 -2.09 -10.91 -22.14
CA LEU A 268 -3.56 -10.93 -22.04
C LEU A 268 -4.07 -12.13 -21.23
N THR A 269 -3.44 -13.30 -21.38
CA THR A 269 -3.79 -14.49 -20.59
C THR A 269 -3.58 -14.24 -19.09
N ILE A 270 -2.47 -13.61 -18.70
CA ILE A 270 -2.24 -13.23 -17.29
C ILE A 270 -3.27 -12.20 -16.84
N TYR A 271 -3.52 -11.19 -17.67
CA TYR A 271 -4.51 -10.15 -17.37
C TYR A 271 -5.91 -10.74 -17.10
N ASP A 272 -6.39 -11.61 -17.99
CA ASP A 272 -7.74 -12.18 -17.88
C ASP A 272 -7.88 -13.19 -16.74
N ASN A 273 -6.83 -13.95 -16.44
CA ASN A 273 -6.89 -15.00 -15.42
C ASN A 273 -6.59 -14.48 -14.00
N HIS A 274 -5.79 -13.42 -13.86
CA HIS A 274 -5.29 -12.97 -12.57
C HIS A 274 -5.58 -11.48 -12.30
N ILE A 275 -5.09 -10.57 -13.14
CA ILE A 275 -5.12 -9.12 -12.85
C ILE A 275 -6.57 -8.58 -12.80
N ALA A 276 -7.39 -8.89 -13.81
CA ALA A 276 -8.77 -8.40 -13.85
C ALA A 276 -9.68 -9.05 -12.79
N PRO A 277 -9.66 -10.38 -12.56
CA PRO A 277 -10.43 -11.00 -11.49
C PRO A 277 -10.07 -10.47 -10.09
N LEU A 278 -8.78 -10.29 -9.79
CA LEU A 278 -8.34 -9.75 -8.50
C LEU A 278 -8.88 -8.34 -8.29
N CYS A 279 -8.72 -7.45 -9.28
CA CYS A 279 -9.27 -6.09 -9.23
C CYS A 279 -10.78 -6.04 -9.01
N LEU A 280 -11.55 -6.92 -9.68
CA LEU A 280 -13.00 -6.98 -9.50
C LEU A 280 -13.41 -7.47 -8.11
N SER A 281 -12.58 -8.29 -7.47
CA SER A 281 -12.82 -8.79 -6.11
C SER A 281 -12.44 -7.78 -5.03
N SER A 282 -11.27 -7.14 -5.15
CA SER A 282 -10.73 -6.22 -4.16
C SER A 282 -11.37 -4.82 -4.27
N GLY A 283 -11.56 -4.34 -5.50
CA GLY A 283 -11.89 -2.95 -5.77
C GLY A 283 -10.84 -1.95 -5.28
N SER A 284 -9.62 -2.40 -4.96
CA SER A 284 -8.55 -1.55 -4.44
C SER A 284 -8.07 -0.56 -5.50
N MET A 285 -7.62 0.63 -5.07
CA MET A 285 -7.14 1.62 -6.03
C MET A 285 -5.86 1.16 -6.73
N LEU A 286 -4.99 0.41 -6.06
CA LEU A 286 -3.78 -0.18 -6.66
C LEU A 286 -4.14 -1.12 -7.82
N ASP A 287 -5.09 -2.04 -7.61
CA ASP A 287 -5.49 -2.97 -8.66
C ASP A 287 -6.17 -2.23 -9.83
N ILE A 288 -6.92 -1.16 -9.52
CA ILE A 288 -7.55 -0.32 -10.54
C ILE A 288 -6.49 0.35 -11.43
N VAL A 289 -5.46 0.98 -10.84
CA VAL A 289 -4.40 1.64 -11.61
C VAL A 289 -3.58 0.62 -12.41
N ASP A 290 -3.30 -0.56 -11.87
CA ASP A 290 -2.63 -1.65 -12.57
C ASP A 290 -3.40 -2.10 -13.81
N ASN A 291 -4.72 -2.29 -13.67
CA ASN A 291 -5.59 -2.66 -14.79
C ASN A 291 -5.60 -1.58 -15.89
N CYS A 292 -5.75 -0.31 -15.49
CA CYS A 292 -5.74 0.81 -16.45
C CYS A 292 -4.39 0.89 -17.17
N SER A 293 -3.30 0.78 -16.42
CA SER A 293 -1.91 0.85 -16.88
C SER A 293 -1.57 -0.28 -17.86
N MET A 294 -2.01 -1.51 -17.56
CA MET A 294 -1.82 -2.70 -18.40
C MET A 294 -2.59 -2.58 -19.72
N LEU A 295 -3.89 -2.27 -19.65
CA LEU A 295 -4.72 -2.09 -20.84
C LEU A 295 -4.21 -0.95 -21.72
N TYR A 296 -3.74 0.15 -21.13
CA TYR A 296 -3.20 1.27 -21.89
C TYR A 296 -1.92 0.87 -22.64
N ARG A 297 -0.99 0.14 -22.02
CA ARG A 297 0.22 -0.36 -22.68
C ARG A 297 -0.10 -1.29 -23.84
N LEU A 298 -0.96 -2.28 -23.63
CA LEU A 298 -1.40 -3.19 -24.70
C LEU A 298 -2.11 -2.42 -25.83
N HIS A 299 -2.86 -1.36 -25.52
CA HIS A 299 -3.46 -0.50 -26.53
C HIS A 299 -2.41 0.22 -27.39
N LEU A 300 -1.33 0.72 -26.78
CA LEU A 300 -0.21 1.36 -27.49
C LEU A 300 0.51 0.39 -28.42
N GLU A 301 0.59 -0.89 -28.05
CA GLU A 301 1.11 -1.98 -28.88
C GLU A 301 0.15 -2.42 -30.00
N GLY A 302 -1.03 -1.78 -30.13
CA GLY A 302 -2.02 -2.10 -31.16
C GLY A 302 -2.84 -3.37 -30.88
N VAL A 303 -2.78 -3.91 -29.67
CA VAL A 303 -3.53 -5.10 -29.26
C VAL A 303 -5.03 -4.80 -29.21
N LYS A 304 -5.84 -5.75 -29.71
CA LYS A 304 -7.30 -5.64 -29.68
C LYS A 304 -7.84 -6.04 -28.30
N LEU A 305 -8.26 -5.05 -27.52
CA LEU A 305 -8.65 -5.26 -26.12
C LEU A 305 -10.11 -5.70 -25.92
N GLY A 306 -10.94 -5.61 -26.96
CA GLY A 306 -12.37 -5.95 -26.86
C GLY A 306 -13.08 -5.10 -25.79
N ASP A 307 -13.87 -5.76 -24.94
CA ASP A 307 -14.68 -5.10 -23.90
C ASP A 307 -13.96 -4.90 -22.56
N ARG A 308 -12.65 -5.19 -22.46
CA ARG A 308 -11.91 -5.10 -21.18
C ARG A 308 -11.98 -3.71 -20.54
N TRP A 309 -11.94 -2.65 -21.36
CA TRP A 309 -12.13 -1.28 -20.88
C TRP A 309 -13.48 -1.05 -20.20
N ASN A 310 -14.54 -1.71 -20.67
CA ASN A 310 -15.88 -1.58 -20.07
C ASN A 310 -15.94 -2.20 -18.67
N ASN A 311 -15.11 -3.21 -18.38
CA ASN A 311 -15.07 -3.83 -17.06
C ASN A 311 -14.41 -2.90 -16.03
N ILE A 312 -13.24 -2.34 -16.36
CA ILE A 312 -12.54 -1.41 -15.48
C ILE A 312 -13.31 -0.10 -15.31
N LEU A 313 -13.96 0.41 -16.37
CA LEU A 313 -14.78 1.61 -16.31
C LEU A 313 -15.90 1.53 -15.27
N LYS A 314 -16.49 0.34 -15.05
CA LYS A 314 -17.53 0.16 -14.02
C LYS A 314 -17.00 0.46 -12.63
N LEU A 315 -15.73 0.16 -12.36
CA LEU A 315 -15.08 0.44 -11.09
C LEU A 315 -14.67 1.91 -11.00
N THR A 316 -14.01 2.45 -12.03
CA THR A 316 -13.45 3.81 -12.00
C THR A 316 -14.51 4.92 -12.03
N LYS A 317 -15.71 4.66 -12.58
CA LYS A 317 -16.82 5.62 -12.62
C LYS A 317 -17.20 6.21 -11.26
N LYS A 318 -17.08 5.45 -10.19
CA LYS A 318 -17.43 5.93 -8.83
C LYS A 318 -16.37 6.90 -8.27
N HIS A 319 -15.19 6.96 -8.89
CA HIS A 319 -14.02 7.71 -8.44
C HIS A 319 -13.78 9.00 -9.25
N THR A 320 -14.68 9.38 -10.16
CA THR A 320 -14.51 10.59 -11.01
C THR A 320 -14.38 11.89 -10.23
N LYS A 321 -14.73 11.88 -8.93
CA LYS A 321 -14.74 13.07 -8.09
C LYS A 321 -13.67 13.05 -7.02
N ASP A 322 -12.88 11.98 -6.90
CA ASP A 322 -12.03 11.71 -5.75
C ASP A 322 -10.80 12.60 -5.69
N HIS A 323 -10.09 12.74 -6.80
CA HIS A 323 -8.96 13.67 -6.98
C HIS A 323 -7.96 13.67 -5.79
N ILE A 324 -7.68 12.48 -5.25
CA ILE A 324 -6.78 12.30 -4.10
C ILE A 324 -5.33 12.40 -4.57
N LEU A 325 -5.02 11.69 -5.67
CA LEU A 325 -3.73 11.71 -6.35
C LEU A 325 -3.97 11.92 -7.85
N LEU A 326 -3.23 12.85 -8.46
CA LEU A 326 -3.26 13.02 -9.92
C LEU A 326 -2.87 11.73 -10.66
N PHE A 327 -2.01 10.91 -10.04
CA PHE A 327 -1.69 9.58 -10.54
C PHE A 327 -2.94 8.72 -10.74
N ASN A 328 -3.83 8.67 -9.74
CA ASN A 328 -5.09 7.93 -9.83
C ASN A 328 -6.03 8.53 -10.88
N ASP A 329 -6.15 9.87 -10.92
CA ASP A 329 -6.99 10.58 -11.89
C ASP A 329 -6.61 10.25 -13.34
N VAL A 330 -5.31 10.18 -13.64
CA VAL A 330 -4.83 9.83 -14.99
C VAL A 330 -5.20 8.40 -15.37
N HIS A 331 -5.13 7.44 -14.45
CA HIS A 331 -5.54 6.06 -14.71
C HIS A 331 -7.06 5.94 -14.87
N ILE A 332 -7.84 6.67 -14.06
CA ILE A 332 -9.29 6.78 -14.22
C ILE A 332 -9.63 7.37 -15.59
N LEU A 333 -8.90 8.40 -16.04
CA LEU A 333 -9.04 8.98 -17.38
C LEU A 333 -8.72 7.98 -18.49
N MET A 334 -7.65 7.19 -18.36
CA MET A 334 -7.32 6.12 -19.33
C MET A 334 -8.49 5.16 -19.49
N SER A 335 -9.16 4.78 -18.39
CA SER A 335 -10.29 3.85 -18.42
C SER A 335 -11.49 4.39 -19.21
N SER A 336 -11.86 5.66 -19.01
CA SER A 336 -13.01 6.28 -19.68
C SER A 336 -12.73 6.58 -21.14
N LEU A 337 -11.51 7.03 -21.47
CA LEU A 337 -11.07 7.20 -22.85
C LEU A 337 -10.99 5.87 -23.60
N GLY A 338 -10.41 4.83 -22.98
CA GLY A 338 -10.31 3.49 -23.55
C GLY A 338 -11.68 2.85 -23.83
N ALA A 339 -12.65 3.09 -22.94
CA ALA A 339 -14.05 2.69 -23.10
C ALA A 339 -14.87 3.63 -24.00
N LYS A 340 -14.30 4.76 -24.46
CA LYS A 340 -14.97 5.82 -25.23
C LYS A 340 -16.19 6.42 -24.52
N ASP A 341 -16.15 6.50 -23.20
CA ASP A 341 -17.20 7.12 -22.38
C ASP A 341 -16.88 8.61 -22.15
N HIS A 342 -17.30 9.43 -23.12
CA HIS A 342 -17.09 10.88 -23.09
C HIS A 342 -17.74 11.55 -21.88
N LYS A 343 -18.90 11.06 -21.42
CA LYS A 343 -19.59 11.62 -20.26
C LYS A 343 -18.75 11.50 -18.99
N THR A 344 -18.17 10.31 -18.76
CA THR A 344 -17.31 10.06 -17.60
C THR A 344 -16.00 10.84 -17.70
N THR A 345 -15.46 10.95 -18.91
CA THR A 345 -14.28 11.79 -19.22
C THR A 345 -14.53 13.25 -18.83
N ASP A 346 -15.63 13.82 -19.32
CA ASP A 346 -15.98 15.21 -19.07
C ASP A 346 -16.28 15.49 -17.59
N GLU A 347 -16.93 14.55 -16.90
CA GLU A 347 -17.16 14.65 -15.45
C GLU A 347 -15.84 14.75 -14.69
N LEU A 348 -14.92 13.80 -14.90
CA LEU A 348 -13.61 13.75 -14.24
C LEU A 348 -12.83 15.06 -14.45
N LEU A 349 -12.75 15.54 -15.69
CA LEU A 349 -12.01 16.76 -16.00
C LEU A 349 -12.67 18.01 -15.39
N THR A 350 -14.01 18.06 -15.40
CA THR A 350 -14.75 19.19 -14.82
C THR A 350 -14.54 19.25 -13.31
N THR A 351 -14.69 18.13 -12.62
CA THR A 351 -14.58 18.10 -11.15
C THR A 351 -13.15 18.32 -10.68
N LEU A 352 -12.15 17.90 -11.47
CA LEU A 352 -10.75 18.21 -11.21
C LEU A 352 -10.47 19.72 -11.33
N GLN A 353 -11.01 20.36 -12.38
CA GLN A 353 -10.91 21.81 -12.55
C GLN A 353 -11.65 22.59 -11.47
N GLU A 354 -12.76 22.07 -10.95
CA GLU A 354 -13.49 22.65 -9.83
C GLU A 354 -12.69 22.57 -8.53
N LEU A 355 -12.02 21.44 -8.26
CA LEU A 355 -11.19 21.27 -7.07
C LEU A 355 -9.91 22.12 -7.09
N ALA A 356 -9.36 22.36 -8.28
CA ALA A 356 -8.14 23.15 -8.45
C ALA A 356 -8.33 24.67 -8.27
N LYS A 357 -9.58 25.16 -8.25
CA LYS A 357 -9.93 26.57 -8.01
C LYS A 357 -10.03 26.84 -6.51
#